data_AF-A0A832EKZ9-F1
#
_entry.id   AF-A0A832EKZ9-F1
#
_cell.length_a   1.000
_cell.length_b   1.000
_cell.length_c   1.000
_cell.angle_alpha   90.00
_cell.angle_beta   90.00
_cell.angle_gamma   90.00
#
_symmetry.space_group_name_H-M   'P 1'
#
loop_
_entity.id
_entity.type
_entity.pdbx_description
1 polymer ?
#
loop_
_entity_poly.entity_id
_entity_poly.type
_entity_poly.pdbx_seq_one_letter_code
_entity_poly.pdbx_strand_id
1 'polypeptide(L)'
;MRRAAEHIQAAMARQHRGEPVSAELSWPLDHLERPVRPGPLLLLHARLLAGDLEAAYRSVTDRPVLGWSNVSNDQAVAVTFFLVLLSGWPADGLPPNLAALWSQTLMASIGSGYCAAEGSLLQRLKGIYAAHLVSGVGTGILALSREKQQERLDWCLDVVRRRVEAIVGNQYRASYGKAATLTVACAEALRLRGEIAASRAFVAEIGGRFPRHRIFQAELKKAVQEMERAFR
;
A
#
# COMPACT_ATOMS: atom_id res chain seq x y z
N MET A 1 -9.91 16.90 4.87
CA MET A 1 -9.92 15.61 4.13
C MET A 1 -11.25 14.85 4.23
N ARG A 2 -11.93 14.79 5.38
CA ARG A 2 -13.24 14.09 5.52
C ARG A 2 -14.29 14.48 4.47
N ARG A 3 -14.57 15.79 4.30
CA ARG A 3 -15.47 16.30 3.25
C ARG A 3 -15.07 15.89 1.83
N ALA A 4 -13.76 15.78 1.56
CA ALA A 4 -13.27 15.34 0.25
C ALA A 4 -13.57 13.85 0.02
N ALA A 5 -13.37 12.99 1.03
CA ALA A 5 -13.74 11.57 0.95
C ALA A 5 -15.24 11.37 0.71
N GLU A 6 -16.09 12.15 1.40
CA GLU A 6 -17.55 12.15 1.22
C GLU A 6 -17.94 12.56 -0.21
N HIS A 7 -17.37 13.66 -0.74
CA HIS A 7 -17.62 14.10 -2.11
C HIS A 7 -17.19 13.07 -3.16
N ILE A 8 -16.01 12.45 -2.96
CA ILE A 8 -15.51 11.40 -3.85
C ILE A 8 -16.45 10.18 -3.83
N GLN A 9 -16.87 9.73 -2.64
CA GLN A 9 -17.79 8.61 -2.49
C GLN A 9 -19.16 8.91 -3.12
N ALA A 10 -19.70 10.11 -2.93
CA ALA A 10 -20.95 10.54 -3.55
C ALA A 10 -20.84 10.62 -5.08
N ALA A 11 -19.70 11.08 -5.61
CA ALA A 11 -19.43 11.08 -7.05
C ALA A 11 -19.38 9.65 -7.62
N MET A 12 -18.70 8.72 -6.93
CA MET A 12 -18.65 7.31 -7.33
C MET A 12 -20.03 6.63 -7.28
N ALA A 13 -20.85 6.93 -6.27
CA ALA A 13 -22.20 6.38 -6.15
C ALA A 13 -23.13 6.82 -7.30
N ARG A 14 -23.04 8.09 -7.73
CA ARG A 14 -23.80 8.61 -8.89
C ARG A 14 -23.40 7.94 -10.20
N GLN A 15 -22.10 7.67 -10.38
CA GLN A 15 -21.60 6.94 -11.55
C GLN A 15 -22.16 5.52 -11.64
N HIS A 16 -22.29 4.82 -10.51
CA HIS A 16 -22.78 3.44 -10.47
C HIS A 16 -24.29 3.33 -10.76
N ARG A 17 -25.07 4.39 -10.50
CA ARG A 17 -26.51 4.43 -10.78
C ARG A 17 -26.85 4.75 -12.24
N GLY A 18 -25.86 5.00 -13.09
CA GLY A 18 -26.10 5.36 -14.48
C GLY A 18 -26.86 6.68 -14.64
N GLU A 19 -26.80 7.57 -13.66
CA GLU A 19 -27.40 8.91 -13.79
C GLU A 19 -26.81 9.58 -15.03
N PRO A 20 -27.65 10.01 -16.00
CA PRO A 20 -27.15 10.73 -17.15
C PRO A 20 -26.52 12.02 -16.62
N VAL A 21 -25.21 12.15 -16.84
CA VAL A 21 -24.57 13.46 -16.84
C VAL A 21 -25.43 14.30 -17.79
N SER A 22 -26.03 15.36 -17.26
CA SER A 22 -26.93 16.29 -17.95
C SER A 22 -26.72 16.27 -19.45
N ALA A 23 -27.73 15.76 -20.15
CA ALA A 23 -27.73 15.59 -21.59
C ALA A 23 -27.78 16.96 -22.29
N GLU A 24 -26.63 17.62 -22.39
CA GLU A 24 -26.41 18.68 -23.38
C GLU A 24 -25.02 18.50 -23.95
N LEU A 25 -24.96 18.44 -25.30
CA LEU A 25 -23.79 18.37 -26.19
C LEU A 25 -23.41 16.98 -26.71
N SER A 26 -24.15 16.60 -27.76
CA SER A 26 -23.75 15.59 -28.75
C SER A 26 -22.62 16.12 -29.64
N TRP A 27 -21.40 16.13 -29.10
CA TRP A 27 -20.16 16.22 -29.89
C TRP A 27 -19.23 15.07 -29.48
N PRO A 28 -18.38 14.54 -30.36
CA PRO A 28 -17.38 13.54 -29.97
C PRO A 28 -16.36 14.21 -29.04
N LEU A 29 -16.59 14.09 -27.73
CA LEU A 29 -15.75 14.65 -26.69
C LEU A 29 -14.34 14.04 -26.78
N ASP A 30 -13.37 14.85 -27.20
CA ASP A 30 -11.96 14.51 -27.11
C ASP A 30 -11.56 14.29 -25.63
N HIS A 31 -10.44 13.62 -25.39
CA HIS A 31 -10.00 13.20 -24.04
C HIS A 31 -9.85 14.34 -23.00
N LEU A 32 -9.95 15.61 -23.40
CA LEU A 32 -9.97 16.79 -22.53
C LEU A 32 -11.33 17.05 -21.88
N GLU A 33 -12.44 16.59 -22.49
CA GLU A 33 -13.79 16.94 -22.07
C GLU A 33 -14.49 15.82 -21.27
N ARG A 34 -13.80 14.69 -21.04
CA ARG A 34 -14.27 13.65 -20.13
C ARG A 34 -13.87 14.01 -18.70
N PRO A 35 -14.82 14.27 -17.78
CA PRO A 35 -14.46 14.50 -16.38
C PRO A 35 -13.72 13.27 -15.84
N VAL A 36 -12.54 13.50 -15.26
CA VAL A 36 -11.76 12.46 -14.59
C VAL A 36 -12.64 11.87 -13.49
N ARG A 37 -13.04 10.61 -13.66
CA ARG A 37 -13.92 9.93 -12.72
C ARG A 37 -13.09 9.47 -11.52
N PRO A 38 -13.43 9.88 -10.29
CA PRO A 38 -12.72 9.40 -9.12
C PRO A 38 -12.80 7.86 -9.01
N GLY A 39 -11.64 7.22 -8.91
CA GLY A 39 -11.54 5.77 -8.73
C GLY A 39 -11.40 5.36 -7.26
N PRO A 40 -11.51 4.06 -6.95
CA PRO A 40 -11.34 3.50 -5.60
C PRO A 40 -10.03 3.90 -4.91
N LEU A 41 -8.94 3.99 -5.66
CA LEU A 41 -7.63 4.39 -5.16
C LEU A 41 -7.60 5.82 -4.63
N LEU A 42 -8.23 6.77 -5.33
CA LEU A 42 -8.33 8.16 -4.88
C LEU A 42 -9.18 8.26 -3.60
N LEU A 43 -10.28 7.51 -3.53
CA LEU A 43 -11.10 7.42 -2.33
C LEU A 43 -10.32 6.83 -1.14
N LEU A 44 -9.49 5.82 -1.37
CA LEU A 44 -8.62 5.26 -0.35
C LEU A 44 -7.64 6.31 0.18
N HIS A 45 -6.92 7.03 -0.70
CA HIS A 45 -6.02 8.11 -0.28
C HIS A 45 -6.76 9.15 0.57
N ALA A 46 -7.96 9.57 0.15
CA ALA A 46 -8.76 10.54 0.89
C ALA A 46 -9.18 10.04 2.28
N ARG A 47 -9.54 8.76 2.42
CA ARG A 47 -9.89 8.13 3.71
C ARG A 47 -8.69 8.03 4.65
N LEU A 48 -7.55 7.56 4.14
CA LEU A 48 -6.30 7.46 4.90
C LEU A 48 -5.85 8.83 5.43
N LEU A 49 -5.88 9.86 4.57
CA LEU A 49 -5.53 11.24 4.94
C LEU A 49 -6.61 11.93 5.81
N ALA A 50 -7.83 11.40 5.86
CA ALA A 50 -8.87 11.85 6.78
C ALA A 50 -8.80 11.19 8.16
N GLY A 51 -7.93 10.17 8.34
CA GLY A 51 -7.90 9.34 9.54
C GLY A 51 -9.06 8.34 9.64
N ASP A 52 -9.84 8.15 8.57
CA ASP A 52 -10.90 7.15 8.54
C ASP A 52 -10.32 5.77 8.20
N LEU A 53 -9.54 5.25 9.15
CA LEU A 53 -8.78 4.01 8.99
C LEU A 53 -9.69 2.78 8.85
N GLU A 54 -10.87 2.83 9.48
CA GLU A 54 -11.86 1.75 9.38
C GLU A 54 -12.47 1.68 7.97
N ALA A 55 -12.93 2.80 7.42
CA ALA A 55 -13.49 2.80 6.07
C ALA A 55 -12.42 2.53 5.00
N ALA A 56 -11.18 2.98 5.23
CA ALA A 56 -10.05 2.64 4.38
C ALA A 56 -9.81 1.12 4.37
N TYR A 57 -9.72 0.50 5.55
CA TYR A 57 -9.51 -0.95 5.71
C TYR A 57 -10.64 -1.77 5.06
N ARG A 58 -11.91 -1.45 5.35
CA ARG A 58 -13.06 -2.16 4.76
C ARG A 58 -13.10 -2.10 3.24
N SER A 59 -12.64 -0.99 2.65
CA SER A 59 -12.68 -0.81 1.20
C SER A 59 -11.76 -1.72 0.39
N VAL A 60 -10.79 -2.37 1.05
CA VAL A 60 -9.75 -3.20 0.42
C VAL A 60 -9.71 -4.65 0.94
N THR A 61 -10.52 -4.98 1.96
CA THR A 61 -10.54 -6.30 2.62
C THR A 61 -11.55 -7.25 2.00
N ASP A 62 -12.68 -6.73 1.51
CA ASP A 62 -13.74 -7.53 0.86
C ASP A 62 -13.41 -7.95 -0.59
N ARG A 63 -12.18 -7.68 -1.07
CA ARG A 63 -11.77 -7.92 -2.45
C ARG A 63 -10.74 -9.06 -2.55
N PRO A 64 -10.81 -9.90 -3.60
CA PRO A 64 -9.83 -10.95 -3.80
C PRO A 64 -8.42 -10.37 -3.97
N VAL A 65 -7.42 -11.01 -3.35
CA VAL A 65 -6.00 -10.63 -3.42
C VAL A 65 -5.45 -11.02 -4.80
N LEU A 66 -5.82 -10.31 -5.87
CA LEU A 66 -5.35 -10.57 -7.24
C LEU A 66 -5.00 -9.27 -7.95
N GLY A 67 -3.88 -9.29 -8.69
CA GLY A 67 -3.57 -8.33 -9.75
C GLY A 67 -3.07 -6.94 -9.34
N TRP A 68 -1.93 -6.80 -8.62
CA TRP A 68 -1.28 -5.48 -8.46
C TRP A 68 -0.69 -4.91 -9.77
N SER A 69 -0.79 -5.65 -10.87
CA SER A 69 -0.36 -5.24 -12.21
C SER A 69 -1.47 -4.61 -13.07
N ASN A 70 -2.73 -4.61 -12.62
CA ASN A 70 -3.84 -3.93 -13.31
C ASN A 70 -4.77 -3.22 -12.31
N VAL A 71 -4.97 -1.90 -12.51
CA VAL A 71 -6.13 -1.06 -12.09
C VAL A 71 -6.52 -1.02 -10.59
N SER A 72 -6.02 -1.91 -9.71
CA SER A 72 -6.36 -1.99 -8.28
C SER A 72 -5.10 -2.01 -7.40
N ASN A 73 -4.34 -0.91 -7.41
CA ASN A 73 -3.19 -0.69 -6.51
C ASN A 73 -3.62 -0.21 -5.09
N ASP A 74 -4.92 -0.16 -4.82
CA ASP A 74 -5.49 0.31 -3.56
C ASP A 74 -5.16 -0.61 -2.39
N GLN A 75 -5.22 -1.94 -2.56
CA GLN A 75 -4.82 -2.87 -1.50
C GLN A 75 -3.34 -2.74 -1.12
N ALA A 76 -2.44 -2.53 -2.09
CA ALA A 76 -1.02 -2.34 -1.81
C ALA A 76 -0.75 -1.01 -1.08
N VAL A 77 -1.46 0.08 -1.43
CA VAL A 77 -1.44 1.35 -0.69
C VAL A 77 -1.89 1.14 0.75
N ALA A 78 -3.00 0.44 0.96
CA ALA A 78 -3.51 0.18 2.31
C ALA A 78 -2.55 -0.69 3.14
N VAL A 79 -2.06 -1.81 2.59
CA VAL A 79 -1.10 -2.68 3.28
C VAL A 79 0.14 -1.90 3.68
N THR A 80 0.74 -1.16 2.74
CA THR A 80 1.98 -0.46 3.05
C THR A 80 1.76 0.69 4.01
N PHE A 81 0.64 1.42 3.90
CA PHE A 81 0.26 2.44 4.87
C PHE A 81 0.13 1.86 6.27
N PHE A 82 -0.57 0.73 6.44
CA PHE A 82 -0.72 0.11 7.75
C PHE A 82 0.60 -0.44 8.29
N LEU A 83 1.47 -1.03 7.45
CA LEU A 83 2.81 -1.44 7.90
C LEU A 83 3.63 -0.25 8.42
N VAL A 84 3.62 0.87 7.70
CA VAL A 84 4.31 2.10 8.13
C VAL A 84 3.70 2.65 9.41
N LEU A 85 2.37 2.80 9.48
CA LEU A 85 1.67 3.28 10.68
C LEU A 85 1.95 2.40 11.90
N LEU A 86 1.82 1.08 11.76
CA LEU A 86 1.96 0.11 12.84
C LEU A 86 3.41 -0.12 13.26
N SER A 87 4.37 0.26 12.42
CA SER A 87 5.79 0.28 12.79
C SER A 87 6.08 1.28 13.91
N GLY A 88 5.29 2.36 14.00
CA GLY A 88 5.48 3.44 14.96
C GLY A 88 6.65 4.38 14.63
N TRP A 89 7.30 4.22 13.48
CA TRP A 89 8.44 5.05 13.06
C TRP A 89 8.03 6.12 12.05
N PRO A 90 8.69 7.29 12.05
CA PRO A 90 8.45 8.31 11.04
C PRO A 90 8.85 7.80 9.65
N ALA A 91 8.17 8.29 8.60
CA ALA A 91 8.39 7.85 7.22
C ALA A 91 9.85 8.02 6.74
N ASP A 92 10.57 9.01 7.27
CA ASP A 92 11.97 9.30 6.92
C ASP A 92 12.98 8.42 7.68
N GLY A 93 12.53 7.68 8.70
CA GLY A 93 13.34 6.76 9.50
C GLY A 93 13.06 5.28 9.20
N LEU A 94 12.35 4.99 8.10
CA LEU A 94 11.99 3.62 7.77
C LEU A 94 13.21 2.79 7.33
N PRO A 95 13.30 1.51 7.74
CA PRO A 95 14.32 0.59 7.28
C PRO A 95 14.17 0.30 5.77
N PRO A 96 15.24 -0.19 5.11
CA PRO A 96 15.38 -0.11 3.66
C PRO A 96 14.27 -0.81 2.87
N ASN A 97 13.80 -1.99 3.31
CA ASN A 97 12.78 -2.71 2.55
C ASN A 97 11.40 -2.06 2.69
N LEU A 98 11.04 -1.59 3.90
CA LEU A 98 9.80 -0.89 4.17
C LEU A 98 9.78 0.48 3.49
N ALA A 99 10.91 1.21 3.49
CA ALA A 99 11.06 2.46 2.75
C ALA A 99 10.93 2.25 1.23
N ALA A 100 11.58 1.21 0.68
CA ALA A 100 11.48 0.86 -0.73
C ALA A 100 10.04 0.49 -1.11
N LEU A 101 9.38 -0.35 -0.31
CA LEU A 101 7.98 -0.74 -0.52
C LEU A 101 7.05 0.48 -0.49
N TRP A 102 7.22 1.37 0.49
CA TRP A 102 6.45 2.60 0.62
C TRP A 102 6.61 3.50 -0.61
N SER A 103 7.85 3.75 -1.03
CA SER A 103 8.14 4.56 -2.20
C SER A 103 7.57 3.97 -3.50
N GLN A 104 7.73 2.66 -3.71
CA GLN A 104 7.21 1.98 -4.90
C GLN A 104 5.69 2.00 -4.96
N THR A 105 5.04 1.83 -3.81
CA THR A 105 3.57 1.82 -3.69
C THR A 105 2.98 3.18 -4.00
N LEU A 106 3.54 4.26 -3.45
CA LEU A 106 3.13 5.63 -3.75
C LEU A 106 3.39 6.01 -5.22
N MET A 107 4.53 5.59 -5.78
CA MET A 107 4.83 5.83 -7.19
C MET A 107 3.79 5.14 -8.09
N ALA A 108 3.47 3.88 -7.80
CA ALA A 108 2.45 3.14 -8.53
C ALA A 108 1.03 3.70 -8.32
N SER A 109 0.78 4.52 -7.28
CA SER A 109 -0.55 5.07 -6.99
C SER A 109 -0.87 6.36 -7.73
N ILE A 110 0.14 7.01 -8.32
CA ILE A 110 0.01 8.27 -9.04
C ILE A 110 -0.41 8.06 -10.52
N GLY A 111 -0.25 6.84 -11.05
CA GLY A 111 -0.51 6.53 -12.47
C GLY A 111 0.63 6.99 -13.37
N SER A 112 0.75 6.37 -14.55
CA SER A 112 1.84 6.57 -15.53
C SER A 112 1.59 7.76 -16.49
N GLY A 113 0.89 8.79 -16.03
CA GLY A 113 0.42 9.91 -16.85
C GLY A 113 1.35 11.13 -16.79
N TYR A 114 2.33 11.18 -17.69
CA TYR A 114 3.22 12.30 -18.07
C TYR A 114 4.49 12.53 -17.22
N CYS A 115 5.61 12.20 -17.86
CA CYS A 115 6.98 11.99 -17.40
C CYS A 115 7.78 13.19 -16.82
N ALA A 116 7.15 14.30 -16.40
CA ALA A 116 7.87 15.43 -15.79
C ALA A 116 7.23 15.97 -14.50
N ALA A 117 5.92 15.85 -14.35
CA ALA A 117 5.20 16.24 -13.13
C ALA A 117 5.18 15.13 -12.06
N GLU A 118 5.46 13.88 -12.43
CA GLU A 118 5.41 12.73 -11.53
C GLU A 118 6.47 12.80 -10.41
N GLY A 119 7.66 13.33 -10.69
CA GLY A 119 8.72 13.49 -9.70
C GLY A 119 8.33 14.48 -8.59
N SER A 120 7.78 15.64 -8.97
CA SER A 120 7.32 16.65 -8.00
C SER A 120 6.07 16.19 -7.27
N LEU A 121 5.15 15.49 -7.94
CA LEU A 121 3.94 14.94 -7.33
C LEU A 121 4.25 13.82 -6.32
N LEU A 122 5.16 12.91 -6.64
CA LEU A 122 5.59 11.85 -5.72
C LEU A 122 6.23 12.43 -4.46
N GLN A 123 7.11 13.43 -4.61
CA GLN A 123 7.73 14.08 -3.47
C GLN A 123 6.71 14.83 -2.61
N ARG A 124 5.75 15.52 -3.24
CA ARG A 124 4.64 16.17 -2.51
C ARG A 124 3.79 15.14 -1.77
N LEU A 125 3.45 14.02 -2.40
CA LEU A 125 2.65 12.96 -1.78
C LEU A 125 3.37 12.32 -0.59
N LYS A 126 4.68 12.03 -0.76
CA LYS A 126 5.54 11.56 0.34
C LYS A 126 5.55 12.55 1.50
N GLY A 127 5.75 13.84 1.23
CA GLY A 127 5.74 14.88 2.26
C GLY A 127 4.41 15.01 2.99
N ILE A 128 3.28 14.95 2.26
CA ILE A 128 1.93 14.96 2.86
C ILE A 128 1.76 13.78 3.81
N TYR A 129 2.13 12.57 3.38
CA TYR A 129 2.00 11.38 4.22
C TYR A 129 2.96 11.41 5.42
N ALA A 130 4.20 11.85 5.24
CA ALA A 130 5.15 11.97 6.35
C ALA A 130 4.61 12.90 7.44
N ALA A 131 4.14 14.09 7.05
CA ALA A 131 3.51 15.03 7.97
C ALA A 131 2.25 14.45 8.62
N HIS A 132 1.41 13.75 7.85
CA HIS A 132 0.18 13.14 8.33
C HIS A 132 0.42 11.99 9.32
N LEU A 133 1.44 11.15 9.11
CA LEU A 133 1.79 10.07 10.02
C LEU A 133 2.29 10.62 11.36
N VAL A 134 3.18 11.63 11.33
CA VAL A 134 3.70 12.26 12.56
C VAL A 134 2.60 12.99 13.32
N SER A 135 1.87 13.89 12.65
CA SER A 135 0.80 14.68 13.27
C SER A 135 -0.39 13.81 13.68
N GLY A 136 -0.77 12.86 12.84
CA GLY A 136 -1.93 12.00 13.06
C GLY A 136 -1.75 11.03 14.23
N VAL A 137 -0.53 10.53 14.45
CA VAL A 137 -0.22 9.75 15.66
C VAL A 137 -0.21 10.66 16.89
N GLY A 138 0.45 11.81 16.84
CA GLY A 138 0.53 12.74 17.98
C GLY A 138 -0.81 13.32 18.43
N THR A 139 -1.74 13.54 17.50
CA THR A 139 -3.09 14.07 17.76
C THR A 139 -4.13 12.97 18.04
N GLY A 140 -3.77 11.70 17.88
CA GLY A 140 -4.69 10.57 18.02
C GLY A 140 -5.64 10.34 16.84
N ILE A 141 -5.56 11.13 15.76
CA ILE A 141 -6.35 10.94 14.52
C ILE A 141 -6.09 9.56 13.91
N LEU A 142 -4.86 9.05 14.04
CA LEU A 142 -4.45 7.73 13.56
C LEU A 142 -4.37 6.68 14.67
N ALA A 143 -4.89 6.98 15.86
CA ALA A 143 -4.87 6.03 16.97
C ALA A 143 -5.78 4.82 16.67
N LEU A 144 -5.19 3.64 16.83
CA LEU A 144 -5.89 2.36 16.77
C LEU A 144 -5.79 1.69 18.13
N SER A 145 -6.88 1.05 18.59
CA SER A 145 -6.82 0.17 19.76
C SER A 145 -5.84 -0.97 19.49
N ARG A 146 -5.32 -1.59 20.55
CA ARG A 146 -4.35 -2.69 20.42
C ARG A 146 -4.91 -3.85 19.60
N GLU A 147 -6.20 -4.14 19.78
CA GLU A 147 -6.93 -5.17 19.04
C GLU A 147 -6.97 -4.83 17.55
N LYS A 148 -7.33 -3.59 17.20
CA LYS A 148 -7.33 -3.14 15.80
C LYS A 148 -5.92 -3.12 15.20
N GLN A 149 -4.90 -2.74 15.97
CA GLN A 149 -3.52 -2.79 15.50
C GLN A 149 -3.12 -4.22 15.11
N GLN A 150 -3.45 -5.20 15.97
CA GLN A 150 -3.17 -6.61 15.69
C GLN A 150 -3.97 -7.11 14.48
N GLU A 151 -5.26 -6.80 14.41
CA GLU A 151 -6.12 -7.21 13.28
C GLU A 151 -5.60 -6.66 11.94
N ARG A 152 -5.16 -5.40 11.89
CA ARG A 152 -4.59 -4.81 10.67
C ARG A 152 -3.21 -5.41 10.34
N LEU A 153 -2.40 -5.71 11.35
CA LEU A 153 -1.11 -6.38 11.14
C LEU A 153 -1.30 -7.78 10.56
N ASP A 154 -2.16 -8.60 11.16
CA ASP A 154 -2.44 -9.96 10.71
C ASP A 154 -2.96 -9.97 9.27
N TRP A 155 -3.86 -9.03 8.95
CA TRP A 155 -4.33 -8.84 7.59
C TRP A 155 -3.20 -8.47 6.62
N CYS A 156 -2.31 -7.53 6.97
CA CYS A 156 -1.16 -7.20 6.13
C CYS A 156 -0.28 -8.42 5.87
N LEU A 157 0.05 -9.20 6.90
CA LEU A 157 0.87 -10.41 6.78
C LEU A 157 0.21 -11.46 5.90
N ASP A 158 -1.11 -11.67 6.02
CA ASP A 158 -1.88 -12.58 5.18
C ASP A 158 -1.94 -12.13 3.71
N VAL A 159 -2.19 -10.84 3.44
CA VAL A 159 -2.13 -10.31 2.07
C VAL A 159 -0.75 -10.52 1.46
N VAL A 160 0.32 -10.30 2.22
CA VAL A 160 1.70 -10.55 1.75
C VAL A 160 1.94 -12.02 1.47
N ARG A 161 1.52 -12.95 2.35
CA ARG A 161 1.62 -14.40 2.09
C ARG A 161 0.98 -14.78 0.76
N ARG A 162 -0.27 -14.36 0.54
CA ARG A 162 -1.01 -14.63 -0.70
C ARG A 162 -0.34 -14.02 -1.92
N ARG A 163 0.23 -12.82 -1.77
CA ARG A 163 0.93 -12.13 -2.87
C ARG A 163 2.23 -12.83 -3.24
N VAL A 164 3.01 -13.25 -2.25
CA VAL A 164 4.24 -14.01 -2.49
C VAL A 164 3.92 -15.34 -3.14
N GLU A 165 2.87 -16.04 -2.69
CA GLU A 165 2.37 -17.26 -3.35
C GLU A 165 2.02 -17.01 -4.81
N ALA A 166 1.23 -15.96 -5.09
CA ALA A 166 0.87 -15.61 -6.44
C ALA A 166 2.07 -15.24 -7.32
N ILE A 167 3.15 -14.68 -6.76
CA ILE A 167 4.36 -14.31 -7.50
C ILE A 167 5.27 -15.53 -7.73
N VAL A 168 5.64 -16.21 -6.64
CA VAL A 168 6.66 -17.27 -6.64
C VAL A 168 6.06 -18.60 -7.08
N GLY A 169 4.87 -18.96 -6.59
CA GLY A 169 4.17 -20.19 -6.98
C GLY A 169 3.84 -20.23 -8.47
N ASN A 170 3.48 -19.10 -9.07
CA ASN A 170 3.26 -18.97 -10.52
C ASN A 170 4.53 -18.62 -11.32
N GLN A 171 5.71 -18.66 -10.68
CA GLN A 171 7.00 -18.45 -11.32
C GLN A 171 7.19 -17.11 -12.08
N TYR A 172 6.62 -16.01 -11.58
CA TYR A 172 6.88 -14.67 -12.12
C TYR A 172 8.27 -14.17 -11.71
N ARG A 173 9.33 -14.78 -12.28
CA ARG A 173 10.75 -14.59 -11.89
C ARG A 173 11.19 -13.13 -11.89
N ALA A 174 10.73 -12.33 -12.85
CA ALA A 174 11.01 -10.90 -12.91
C ALA A 174 10.46 -10.10 -11.71
N SER A 175 9.55 -10.69 -10.93
CA SER A 175 8.95 -10.09 -9.74
C SER A 175 9.43 -10.72 -8.43
N TYR A 176 10.41 -11.64 -8.45
CA TYR A 176 10.93 -12.27 -7.23
C TYR A 176 11.55 -11.26 -6.27
N GLY A 177 12.28 -10.27 -6.78
CA GLY A 177 12.81 -9.17 -5.96
C GLY A 177 11.69 -8.41 -5.23
N LYS A 178 10.57 -8.15 -5.91
CA LYS A 178 9.39 -7.49 -5.29
C LYS A 178 8.79 -8.35 -4.16
N ALA A 179 8.70 -9.67 -4.37
CA ALA A 179 8.21 -10.59 -3.34
C ALA A 179 9.16 -10.66 -2.13
N ALA A 180 10.48 -10.64 -2.36
CA ALA A 180 11.48 -10.58 -1.30
C ALA A 180 11.39 -9.28 -0.49
N THR A 181 11.38 -8.12 -1.16
CA THR A 181 11.21 -6.81 -0.51
C THR A 181 9.90 -6.75 0.29
N LEU A 182 8.79 -7.23 -0.26
CA LEU A 182 7.50 -7.26 0.43
C LEU A 182 7.54 -8.12 1.70
N THR A 183 8.19 -9.29 1.63
CA THR A 183 8.36 -10.19 2.77
C THR A 183 9.19 -9.53 3.87
N VAL A 184 10.34 -8.94 3.51
CA VAL A 184 11.25 -8.34 4.49
C VAL A 184 10.73 -7.02 5.03
N ALA A 185 9.97 -6.23 4.25
CA ALA A 185 9.28 -5.04 4.76
C ALA A 185 8.31 -5.37 5.92
N CYS A 186 7.61 -6.51 5.85
CA CYS A 186 6.79 -7.00 6.98
C CYS A 186 7.66 -7.39 8.17
N ALA A 187 8.78 -8.07 7.93
CA ALA A 187 9.72 -8.46 8.96
C ALA A 187 10.35 -7.24 9.66
N GLU A 188 10.62 -6.18 8.91
CA GLU A 188 11.10 -4.89 9.41
C GLU A 188 10.04 -4.21 10.28
N ALA A 189 8.77 -4.15 9.82
CA ALA A 189 7.67 -3.62 10.63
C ALA A 189 7.50 -4.39 11.95
N LEU A 190 7.60 -5.72 11.93
CA LEU A 190 7.60 -6.55 13.14
C LEU A 190 8.78 -6.23 14.07
N ARG A 191 9.99 -6.03 13.54
CA ARG A 191 11.16 -5.65 14.36
C ARG A 191 11.00 -4.29 15.02
N LEU A 192 10.49 -3.30 14.29
CA LEU A 192 10.25 -1.96 14.83
C LEU A 192 9.23 -1.96 15.97
N ARG A 193 8.33 -2.95 15.98
CA ARG A 193 7.37 -3.21 17.07
C ARG A 193 7.97 -4.01 18.24
N GLY A 194 9.25 -4.36 18.19
CA GLY A 194 9.91 -5.22 19.19
C GLY A 194 9.65 -6.72 19.01
N GLU A 195 8.93 -7.13 17.96
CA GLU A 195 8.51 -8.52 17.72
C GLU A 195 9.59 -9.30 16.94
N ILE A 196 10.81 -9.33 17.46
CA ILE A 196 11.99 -9.90 16.77
C ILE A 196 11.80 -11.39 16.43
N ALA A 197 11.19 -12.17 17.33
CA ALA A 197 10.93 -13.58 17.08
C ALA A 197 9.90 -13.78 15.94
N ALA A 198 8.83 -12.99 15.92
CA ALA A 198 7.81 -13.03 14.87
C ALA A 198 8.38 -12.60 13.51
N SER A 199 9.25 -11.57 13.50
CA SER A 199 9.98 -11.15 12.30
C SER A 199 10.78 -12.29 11.67
N ARG A 200 11.61 -12.98 12.47
CA ARG A 200 12.39 -14.14 11.98
C ARG A 200 11.49 -15.30 11.53
N ALA A 201 10.44 -15.58 12.31
CA ALA A 201 9.50 -16.65 11.98
C ALA A 201 8.79 -16.38 10.65
N PHE A 202 8.36 -15.14 10.38
CA PHE A 202 7.69 -14.77 9.14
C PHE A 202 8.60 -14.94 7.91
N VAL A 203 9.85 -14.49 7.98
CA VAL A 203 10.83 -14.69 6.89
C VAL A 203 11.10 -16.18 6.66
N ALA A 204 11.28 -16.95 7.74
CA ALA A 204 11.52 -18.39 7.66
C ALA A 204 10.29 -19.15 7.10
N GLU A 205 9.08 -18.76 7.49
CA GLU A 205 7.82 -19.31 6.97
C GLU A 205 7.76 -19.14 5.45
N ILE A 206 7.95 -17.92 4.96
CA ILE A 206 7.90 -17.62 3.52
C ILE A 206 9.03 -18.33 2.76
N GLY A 207 10.26 -18.26 3.27
CA GLY A 207 11.41 -18.94 2.67
C GLY A 207 11.21 -20.46 2.59
N GLY A 208 10.66 -21.05 3.66
CA GLY A 208 10.40 -22.49 3.79
C GLY A 208 9.32 -23.02 2.85
N ARG A 209 8.40 -22.18 2.37
CA ARG A 209 7.41 -22.56 1.34
C ARG A 209 8.03 -22.76 -0.05
N PHE A 210 9.15 -22.10 -0.33
CA PHE A 210 9.77 -22.10 -1.67
C PHE A 210 11.24 -22.56 -1.68
N PRO A 211 11.58 -23.72 -1.08
CA PRO A 211 12.98 -24.12 -0.86
C PRO A 211 13.74 -24.39 -2.18
N ARG A 212 13.02 -24.75 -3.25
CA ARG A 212 13.61 -25.06 -4.56
C ARG A 212 13.75 -23.82 -5.47
N HIS A 213 13.17 -22.67 -5.09
CA HIS A 213 13.19 -21.45 -5.90
C HIS A 213 14.47 -20.64 -5.65
N ARG A 214 15.62 -21.14 -6.13
CA ARG A 214 16.95 -20.57 -5.82
C ARG A 214 17.08 -19.07 -6.08
N ILE A 215 16.50 -18.56 -7.17
CA ILE A 215 16.52 -17.12 -7.49
C ILE A 215 15.76 -16.34 -6.42
N PHE A 216 14.56 -16.79 -6.03
CA PHE A 216 13.80 -16.16 -4.96
C PHE A 216 14.53 -16.22 -3.62
N GLN A 217 15.16 -17.36 -3.29
CA GLN A 217 15.97 -17.49 -2.08
C GLN A 217 17.15 -16.52 -2.04
N ALA A 218 17.80 -16.28 -3.20
CA ALA A 218 18.88 -15.30 -3.31
C ALA A 218 18.37 -13.87 -3.08
N GLU A 219 17.24 -13.48 -3.68
CA GLU A 219 16.60 -12.18 -3.45
C GLU A 219 16.17 -12.01 -1.98
N LEU A 220 15.57 -13.04 -1.38
CA LEU A 220 15.15 -13.02 0.02
C LEU A 220 16.36 -12.86 0.95
N LYS A 221 17.44 -13.61 0.70
CA LYS A 221 18.69 -13.49 1.47
C LYS A 221 19.28 -12.09 1.36
N LYS A 222 19.30 -11.50 0.16
CA LYS A 222 19.79 -10.13 -0.07
C LYS A 222 18.96 -9.12 0.75
N ALA A 223 17.64 -9.19 0.65
CA ALA A 223 16.73 -8.30 1.39
C ALA A 223 16.92 -8.43 2.92
N VAL A 224 17.10 -9.65 3.43
CA VAL A 224 17.40 -9.90 4.85
C VAL A 224 18.75 -9.29 5.25
N GLN A 225 19.79 -9.43 4.42
CA GLN A 225 21.09 -8.82 4.70
C GLN A 225 21.02 -7.30 4.76
N GLU A 226 20.22 -6.66 3.91
CA GLU A 226 19.97 -5.22 3.94
C GLU A 226 19.25 -4.81 5.24
N MET A 227 18.22 -5.56 5.65
CA MET A 227 17.56 -5.38 6.95
C MET A 227 18.56 -5.50 8.11
N GLU A 228 19.32 -6.59 8.18
CA GLU A 228 20.27 -6.80 9.30
C GLU A 228 21.36 -5.73 9.37
N ARG A 229 21.72 -5.08 8.25
CA ARG A 229 22.65 -3.94 8.26
C ARG A 229 22.00 -2.68 8.82
N ALA A 230 20.71 -2.48 8.58
CA ALA A 230 19.98 -1.31 9.05
C ALA A 230 19.63 -1.34 10.55
N PHE A 231 19.60 -2.53 11.16
CA PHE A 231 19.31 -2.73 12.60
C PHE A 231 20.56 -2.99 13.46
N ARG A 232 21.76 -2.82 12.92
CA ARG A 232 23.02 -2.85 13.68
C ARG A 232 23.37 -1.46 14.18
#